data_AF-A0A259CRK3-F1
#
_entry.id   AF-A0A259CRK3-F1
#
_cell.length_a   1.000
_cell.length_b   1.000
_cell.length_c   1.000
_cell.angle_alpha   90.00
_cell.angle_beta   90.00
_cell.angle_gamma   90.00
#
_symmetry.space_group_name_H-M   'P 1'
#
loop_
_entity.id
_entity.type
_entity.pdbx_description
1 polymer ?
#
loop_
_entity_poly.entity_id
_entity_poly.type
_entity_poly.pdbx_seq_one_letter_code
_entity_poly.pdbx_strand_id
1 'polypeptide(L)'
;MWLSNFKKAIILKEFETLNKLIDEMPSMDTLVQMEETAYLLNHAKSLLEEEQSSTLSSLQQLKNTIDFLKATENTPSSSLNLKL
;
A
#
# COMPACT_ATOMS: atom_id res chain seq x y z
N MET A 1 10.79 -25.26 1.63
CA MET A 1 9.95 -24.63 0.59
C MET A 1 9.48 -23.22 0.98
N TRP A 2 9.10 -22.98 2.24
CA TRP A 2 8.63 -21.67 2.72
C TRP A 2 9.57 -20.50 2.39
N LEU A 3 10.86 -20.58 2.78
CA LEU A 3 11.83 -19.50 2.56
C LEU A 3 12.00 -19.12 1.08
N SER A 4 11.92 -20.11 0.18
CA SER A 4 12.00 -19.88 -1.27
C SER A 4 10.75 -19.18 -1.78
N ASN A 5 9.57 -19.56 -1.29
CA ASN A 5 8.31 -18.90 -1.63
C ASN A 5 8.27 -17.47 -1.06
N PHE A 6 8.80 -17.26 0.15
CA PHE A 6 8.88 -15.95 0.78
C PHE A 6 9.78 -15.01 -0.03
N LYS A 7 10.97 -15.46 -0.41
CA LYS A 7 11.87 -14.71 -1.29
C LYS A 7 11.22 -14.38 -2.64
N LYS A 8 10.53 -15.34 -3.26
CA LYS A 8 9.78 -15.08 -4.50
C LYS A 8 8.71 -14.02 -4.31
N ALA A 9 7.92 -14.13 -3.24
CA ALA A 9 6.84 -13.18 -2.95
C ALA A 9 7.38 -11.76 -2.69
N ILE A 10 8.55 -11.62 -2.05
CA ILE A 10 9.25 -10.32 -1.92
C ILE A 10 9.63 -9.77 -3.30
N ILE A 11 10.29 -10.56 -4.14
CA ILE A 11 10.77 -10.11 -5.47
C ILE A 11 9.61 -9.74 -6.39
N LEU A 12 8.54 -10.53 -6.38
CA LEU A 12 7.36 -10.32 -7.20
C LEU A 12 6.38 -9.30 -6.61
N LYS A 13 6.66 -8.78 -5.40
CA LYS A 13 5.78 -7.86 -4.65
C LYS A 13 4.35 -8.41 -4.46
N GLU A 14 4.22 -9.71 -4.25
CA GLU A 14 2.93 -10.37 -4.02
C GLU A 14 2.53 -10.26 -2.54
N PHE A 15 1.97 -9.12 -2.13
CA PHE A 15 1.66 -8.83 -0.73
C PHE A 15 0.64 -9.79 -0.10
N GLU A 16 -0.33 -10.32 -0.85
CA GLU A 16 -1.25 -11.35 -0.34
C GLU A 16 -0.51 -12.65 -0.01
N THR A 17 0.39 -13.08 -0.89
CA THR A 17 1.22 -14.27 -0.69
C THR A 17 2.16 -14.07 0.50
N LEU A 18 2.73 -12.87 0.65
CA LEU A 18 3.55 -12.51 1.81
C LEU A 18 2.77 -12.62 3.12
N ASN A 19 1.56 -12.07 3.20
CA ASN A 19 0.72 -12.17 4.41
C ASN A 19 0.43 -13.62 4.78
N LYS A 20 0.01 -14.45 3.81
CA LYS A 20 -0.25 -15.87 4.05
C LYS A 20 1.00 -16.60 4.56
N LEU A 21 2.16 -16.30 3.98
CA LEU A 21 3.41 -16.92 4.39
C LEU A 21 3.86 -16.47 5.79
N ILE A 22 3.58 -15.22 6.20
CA ILE A 22 3.84 -14.76 7.56
C ILE A 22 2.96 -15.50 8.57
N ASP A 23 1.68 -15.71 8.24
CA ASP A 23 0.75 -16.44 9.10
C ASP A 23 1.13 -17.93 9.24
N GLU A 24 1.67 -18.52 8.18
CA GLU A 24 2.13 -19.92 8.12
C GLU A 24 3.62 -20.08 8.46
N MET A 25 4.22 -19.13 9.18
CA MET A 25 5.66 -19.14 9.46
C MET A 25 6.08 -20.42 10.21
N PRO A 26 6.98 -21.24 9.63
CA PRO A 26 7.44 -22.46 10.29
C PRO A 26 8.44 -22.14 11.41
N SER A 27 8.56 -23.07 12.37
CA SER A 27 9.65 -23.05 13.34
C SER A 27 11.00 -23.25 12.64
N MET A 28 11.97 -22.39 12.96
CA MET A 28 13.31 -22.45 12.39
C MET A 28 14.24 -23.24 13.31
N ASP A 29 14.88 -24.28 12.79
CA ASP A 29 15.69 -25.22 13.59
C ASP A 29 17.15 -24.77 13.77
N THR A 30 17.60 -23.77 13.00
CA THR A 30 18.99 -23.30 13.01
C THR A 30 19.09 -21.79 13.13
N LEU A 31 20.10 -21.35 13.90
CA LEU A 31 20.42 -19.94 14.15
C LEU A 31 20.63 -19.15 12.84
N VAL A 32 21.27 -19.78 11.85
CA VAL A 32 21.49 -19.20 10.51
C VAL A 32 20.16 -18.95 9.78
N GLN A 33 19.20 -19.88 9.86
CA GLN A 33 17.89 -19.70 9.24
C GLN A 33 17.07 -18.62 9.95
N MET A 34 17.24 -18.46 11.26
CA MET A 34 16.61 -17.38 12.03
C MET A 34 17.15 -16.02 11.61
N GLU A 35 18.47 -15.86 11.50
CA GLU A 35 19.08 -14.60 11.04
C GLU A 35 18.62 -14.25 9.62
N GLU A 36 18.71 -15.21 8.69
CA GLU A 36 18.29 -15.00 7.31
C GLU A 36 16.81 -14.60 7.22
N THR A 37 15.94 -15.26 7.98
CA THR A 37 14.52 -14.94 8.05
C THR A 37 14.28 -13.55 8.64
N ALA A 38 15.03 -13.17 9.69
CA ALA A 38 14.92 -11.84 10.28
C ALA A 38 15.31 -10.72 9.30
N TYR A 39 16.37 -10.92 8.52
CA TYR A 39 16.74 -9.97 7.46
C TYR A 39 15.67 -9.87 6.37
N LEU A 40 15.11 -11.01 5.94
CA LEU A 40 14.04 -11.03 4.95
C LEU A 40 12.76 -10.36 5.45
N LEU A 41 12.40 -10.55 6.72
CA LEU A 41 11.24 -9.90 7.34
C LEU A 41 11.43 -8.37 7.41
N ASN A 42 12.63 -7.91 7.80
CA ASN A 42 12.94 -6.48 7.78
C ASN A 42 12.84 -5.90 6.37
N HIS A 43 13.35 -6.62 5.36
CA HIS A 43 13.22 -6.19 3.97
C HIS A 43 11.75 -6.12 3.54
N ALA A 44 10.96 -7.16 3.82
CA ALA A 44 9.54 -7.20 3.50
C ALA A 44 8.79 -6.02 4.16
N LYS A 45 9.11 -5.69 5.40
CA LYS A 45 8.56 -4.52 6.10
C LYS A 45 8.89 -3.22 5.39
N SER A 46 10.16 -2.97 5.05
CA SER A 46 10.56 -1.74 4.35
C SER A 46 9.86 -1.61 3.00
N LEU A 47 9.69 -2.71 2.27
CA LEU A 47 8.99 -2.73 0.99
C LEU A 47 7.49 -2.42 1.15
N LEU A 48 6.87 -2.90 2.23
CA LEU A 48 5.48 -2.59 2.56
C LEU A 48 5.28 -1.11 2.94
N GLU A 49 6.21 -0.54 3.71
CA GLU A 49 6.21 0.87 4.10
C GLU A 49 6.37 1.79 2.88
N GLU A 50 7.24 1.42 1.92
CA GLU A 50 7.42 2.14 0.67
C GLU A 50 6.13 2.14 -0.17
N GLU A 51 5.50 0.98 -0.35
CA GLU A 51 4.25 0.85 -1.10
C GLU A 51 3.10 1.61 -0.42
N GLN A 52 3.03 1.58 0.91
CA GLN A 52 2.06 2.34 1.68
C GLN A 52 2.24 3.85 1.47
N SER A 53 3.48 4.34 1.51
CA SER A 53 3.80 5.75 1.29
C SER A 53 3.42 6.20 -0.13
N SER A 54 3.75 5.38 -1.14
CA SER A 54 3.37 5.61 -2.53
C SER A 54 1.85 5.70 -2.70
N THR A 55 1.13 4.73 -2.13
CA THR A 55 -0.35 4.69 -2.15
C THR A 55 -0.96 5.92 -1.48
N LEU A 56 -0.42 6.33 -0.34
CA LEU A 56 -0.89 7.51 0.38
C LEU A 56 -0.72 8.78 -0.46
N SER A 57 0.43 8.93 -1.14
CA SER A 57 0.70 10.03 -2.07
C SER A 57 -0.31 10.04 -3.23
N SER A 58 -0.58 8.88 -3.84
CA SER A 58 -1.60 8.77 -4.89
C SER A 58 -3.00 9.15 -4.41
N LEU A 59 -3.39 8.69 -3.22
CA LEU A 59 -4.69 9.05 -2.61
C LEU A 59 -4.80 10.55 -2.32
N GLN A 60 -3.71 11.19 -1.88
CA GLN A 60 -3.69 12.64 -1.70
C GLN A 60 -3.89 13.39 -3.02
N GLN A 61 -3.24 12.96 -4.10
CA GLN A 61 -3.43 13.54 -5.43
C GLN A 61 -4.86 13.37 -5.93
N LEU A 62 -5.45 12.19 -5.75
CA LEU A 62 -6.85 11.92 -6.09
C LEU A 62 -7.79 12.81 -5.29
N LYS A 63 -7.57 12.94 -3.97
CA LYS A 63 -8.37 13.83 -3.11
C LYS A 63 -8.30 15.28 -3.60
N ASN A 64 -7.10 15.79 -3.88
CA ASN A 64 -6.93 17.16 -4.39
C ASN A 64 -7.67 17.37 -5.73
N THR A 65 -7.65 16.35 -6.59
CA THR A 65 -8.36 16.37 -7.88
C THR A 65 -9.87 16.41 -7.67
N ILE A 66 -10.41 15.59 -6.76
CA ILE A 66 -11.83 15.59 -6.39
C ILE A 66 -12.24 16.92 -5.78
N ASP A 67 -11.44 17.47 -4.87
CA ASP A 67 -11.70 18.76 -4.23
C ASP A 67 -11.70 19.91 -5.25
N PHE A 68 -10.77 19.87 -6.21
CA PHE A 68 -10.77 20.80 -7.35
C PHE A 68 -12.05 20.68 -8.18
N LEU A 69 -12.42 19.46 -8.59
CA LEU A 69 -13.62 19.24 -9.39
C LEU A 69 -14.88 19.75 -8.69
N LYS A 70 -15.05 19.45 -7.39
CA LYS A 70 -16.15 19.97 -6.57
C LYS A 70 -16.14 21.49 -6.43
N ALA A 71 -14.97 22.11 -6.31
CA ALA A 71 -14.86 23.57 -6.26
C ALA A 71 -15.17 24.24 -7.61
N THR A 72 -14.91 23.55 -8.72
CA THR A 72 -15.26 24.01 -10.08
C THR A 72 -16.69 23.66 -10.50
N GLU A 73 -17.36 22.78 -9.74
CA GLU A 73 -18.77 22.45 -9.90
C GLU A 73 -19.60 23.65 -9.41
N ASN A 74 -19.70 24.66 -10.28
CA ASN A 74 -20.51 25.85 -10.09
C ASN A 74 -21.94 25.42 -9.73
N THR A 75 -22.33 25.60 -8.47
CA THR A 75 -23.75 25.76 -8.14
C THR A 75 -24.32 26.85 -9.03
N PRO A 76 -25.39 26.63 -9.82
CA PRO A 76 -26.11 27.72 -10.44
C PRO A 76 -26.83 28.48 -9.30
N SER A 77 -26.09 29.39 -8.66
CA SER A 77 -26.61 30.29 -7.65
C SER A 77 -27.27 31.46 -8.37
N SER A 78 -28.60 31.50 -8.19
CA SER A 78 -29.50 32.60 -8.49
C SER A 78 -29.85 32.78 -9.96
N SER A 79 -31.04 32.31 -10.31
CA SER A 79 -31.95 33.02 -11.21
C SER A 79 -31.72 34.53 -11.10
N LEU A 80 -31.30 35.17 -12.19
CA LEU A 80 -31.37 36.61 -12.36
C LEU A 80 -32.84 37.01 -12.15
N ASN A 81 -33.22 37.33 -10.91
CA ASN A 81 -34.44 38.04 -10.59
C ASN A 81 -34.22 39.51 -10.94
N LEU A 82 -34.14 39.81 -12.24
CA LEU A 82 -34.35 41.17 -12.72
C LEU A 82 -35.85 41.44 -12.59
N LYS A 83 -36.26 41.99 -11.44
CA LYS A 83 -37.56 42.65 -11.33
C LYS A 83 -37.54 43.86 -12.28
N LEU A 84 -38.34 43.80 -13.33
CA LEU A 84 -38.78 44.95 -14.12
C LEU A 84 -39.52 45.96 -13.24
#